data_AF-A0A329MGS4-F1
#
_entry.id   AF-A0A329MGS4-F1
#
_cell.length_a   1.000
_cell.length_b   1.000
_cell.length_c   1.000
_cell.angle_alpha   90.00
_cell.angle_beta   90.00
_cell.angle_gamma   90.00
#
_symmetry.space_group_name_H-M   'P 1'
#
loop_
_entity.id
_entity.type
_entity.pdbx_description
1 polymer ?
#
loop_
_entity_poly.entity_id
_entity_poly.type
_entity_poly.pdbx_seq_one_letter_code
_entity_poly.pdbx_strand_id
1 'polypeptide(L)'
;MGELIEEIEQIITMYKLNLERQKKYYDYPFTNNTAHYYQLMMIQKSLEAWTSCLEKLKKYKKDRWGPIEPRKSKEFEKRIKLEKEGVPGFITPRTIEAMLVYTKQLESRIEQVEGELLSFQRAQQ
;
A
#
# COMPACT_ATOMS: atom_id res chain seq x y z
N MET A 1 -9.22 -2.94 -3.91
CA MET A 1 -8.17 -2.79 -2.87
C MET A 1 -8.73 -2.38 -1.51
N GLY A 2 -9.74 -1.50 -1.42
CA GLY A 2 -10.40 -1.16 -0.14
C GLY A 2 -11.09 -2.36 0.51
N GLU A 3 -12.00 -3.00 -0.23
CA GLU A 3 -12.75 -4.20 0.21
C GLU A 3 -11.83 -5.33 0.70
N LEU A 4 -10.77 -5.64 -0.06
CA LEU A 4 -9.77 -6.64 0.34
C LEU A 4 -9.05 -6.31 1.66
N ILE A 5 -8.81 -5.02 1.93
CA ILE A 5 -8.18 -4.59 3.19
C ILE A 5 -9.16 -4.76 4.35
N GLU A 6 -10.43 -4.41 4.14
CA GLU A 6 -11.50 -4.58 5.14
C GLU A 6 -11.71 -6.06 5.49
N GLU A 7 -11.73 -6.95 4.50
CA GLU A 7 -11.81 -8.40 4.72
C GLU A 7 -10.64 -8.91 5.56
N ILE A 8 -9.41 -8.48 5.28
CA ILE A 8 -8.23 -8.88 6.04
C ILE A 8 -8.25 -8.30 7.47
N GLU A 9 -8.74 -7.08 7.65
CA GLU A 9 -8.92 -6.46 8.97
C GLU A 9 -9.97 -7.21 9.81
N GLN A 10 -11.05 -7.71 9.19
CA GLN A 10 -12.03 -8.57 9.85
C GLN A 10 -11.40 -9.91 10.27
N ILE A 11 -10.60 -10.54 9.41
CA ILE A 11 -9.88 -11.77 9.72
C ILE A 11 -8.93 -11.57 10.91
N ILE A 12 -8.14 -10.49 10.91
CA ILE A 12 -7.25 -10.13 12.02
C ILE A 12 -8.03 -9.95 13.33
N THR A 13 -9.18 -9.27 13.25
CA THR A 13 -10.05 -9.04 14.40
C THR A 13 -10.58 -10.36 14.98
N MET A 14 -11.02 -11.28 14.12
CA MET A 14 -11.44 -12.61 14.52
C MET A 14 -10.31 -13.38 15.24
N TYR A 15 -9.09 -13.36 14.69
CA TYR A 15 -7.93 -14.01 15.32
C TYR A 15 -7.58 -13.41 16.69
N LYS A 16 -7.66 -12.08 16.84
CA LYS A 16 -7.45 -11.41 18.14
C LYS A 16 -8.49 -11.83 19.19
N LEU A 17 -9.77 -11.86 18.81
CA LEU A 17 -10.85 -12.29 19.69
C LEU A 17 -10.70 -13.77 20.10
N ASN A 18 -10.28 -14.62 19.17
CA ASN A 18 -9.98 -16.02 19.47
C ASN A 18 -8.80 -16.17 20.43
N LEU A 19 -7.74 -15.36 20.28
CA LEU A 19 -6.61 -15.32 21.19
C LEU A 19 -7.03 -14.88 22.60
N GLU A 20 -7.83 -13.82 22.73
CA GLU A 20 -8.33 -13.36 24.03
C GLU A 20 -9.21 -14.41 24.70
N ARG A 21 -10.07 -15.07 23.92
CA ARG A 21 -10.92 -16.16 24.43
C ARG A 21 -10.06 -17.32 24.94
N GLN A 22 -9.07 -17.75 24.17
CA GLN A 22 -8.16 -18.85 24.56
C GLN A 22 -7.28 -18.48 25.76
N LYS A 23 -6.82 -17.23 25.86
CA LYS A 23 -6.07 -16.73 27.04
C LYS A 23 -6.88 -16.78 28.32
N LYS A 24 -8.19 -16.50 28.28
CA LYS A 24 -9.07 -16.60 29.47
C LYS A 24 -9.24 -18.03 29.99
N TYR A 25 -9.02 -19.04 29.15
CA TYR A 25 -9.06 -20.44 29.59
C TYR A 25 -7.81 -20.84 30.38
N TYR A 26 -6.70 -20.07 30.30
CA TYR A 26 -5.48 -20.31 31.05
C TYR A 26 -5.68 -20.23 32.58
N ASP A 27 -6.59 -19.38 33.05
CA ASP A 27 -6.89 -19.23 34.48
C ASP A 27 -7.60 -20.46 35.08
N TYR A 28 -8.02 -21.41 34.24
CA TYR A 28 -8.66 -22.63 34.71
C TYR A 28 -7.63 -23.76 34.95
N PRO A 29 -7.62 -24.37 36.16
CA PRO A 29 -6.58 -25.30 36.60
C PRO A 29 -6.51 -26.64 35.83
N PHE A 30 -7.44 -26.91 34.91
CA PHE A 30 -7.47 -28.10 34.05
C PHE A 30 -6.76 -27.91 32.70
N THR A 31 -6.14 -26.75 32.43
CA THR A 31 -5.57 -26.40 31.11
C THR A 31 -4.07 -26.67 30.94
N ASN A 32 -3.47 -27.52 31.78
CA ASN A 32 -2.11 -28.08 31.57
C ASN A 32 -2.00 -29.02 30.34
N ASN A 33 -2.90 -28.87 29.37
CA ASN A 33 -2.89 -29.61 28.13
C ASN A 33 -1.92 -28.94 27.14
N THR A 34 -0.83 -29.62 26.79
CA THR A 34 0.12 -29.20 25.75
C THR A 34 -0.55 -28.87 24.41
N ALA A 35 -1.69 -29.48 24.11
CA ALA A 35 -2.48 -29.17 22.93
C ALA A 35 -3.04 -27.73 22.93
N HIS A 36 -3.37 -27.16 24.10
CA HIS A 36 -3.87 -25.79 24.22
C HIS A 36 -2.78 -24.76 23.88
N TYR A 37 -1.56 -24.98 24.37
CA TYR A 37 -0.40 -24.14 24.01
C TYR A 37 -0.08 -24.21 22.52
N TYR A 38 -0.16 -25.40 21.92
CA TYR A 38 0.01 -25.55 20.48
C TYR A 38 -1.07 -24.79 19.70
N GLN A 39 -2.33 -24.88 20.11
CA GLN A 39 -3.42 -24.11 19.51
C GLN A 39 -3.20 -22.61 19.61
N LEU A 40 -2.81 -22.10 20.78
CA LEU A 40 -2.45 -20.68 20.98
C LEU A 40 -1.32 -20.25 20.04
N MET A 41 -0.27 -21.06 19.93
CA MET A 41 0.86 -20.79 19.02
C MET A 41 0.42 -20.73 17.55
N MET A 42 -0.47 -21.64 17.13
CA MET A 42 -0.98 -21.68 15.75
C MET A 42 -1.87 -20.46 15.43
N ILE A 43 -2.70 -20.03 16.39
CA ILE A 43 -3.53 -18.83 16.27
C ILE A 43 -2.63 -17.58 16.19
N GLN A 44 -1.58 -17.51 17.02
CA GLN A 44 -0.60 -16.42 17.01
C GLN A 44 0.18 -16.34 15.69
N LYS A 45 0.68 -17.47 15.17
CA LYS A 45 1.35 -17.49 13.86
C LYS A 45 0.43 -17.07 12.70
N SER A 46 -0.82 -17.51 12.74
CA SER A 46 -1.82 -17.11 11.74
C SER A 46 -2.08 -15.60 11.80
N LEU A 47 -2.21 -15.04 13.02
CA LEU A 47 -2.37 -13.60 13.22
C LEU A 47 -1.18 -12.82 12.65
N GLU A 48 0.05 -13.24 12.93
CA GLU A 48 1.29 -12.62 12.41
C GLU A 48 1.33 -12.60 10.89
N ALA A 49 0.99 -13.73 10.25
CA ALA A 49 0.94 -13.84 8.79
C ALA A 49 -0.08 -12.86 8.18
N TRP A 50 -1.29 -12.77 8.75
CA TRP A 50 -2.31 -11.84 8.29
C TRP A 50 -1.93 -10.38 8.53
N THR A 51 -1.30 -10.05 9.66
CA THR A 51 -0.79 -8.69 9.90
C THR A 51 0.31 -8.30 8.91
N SER A 52 1.25 -9.20 8.60
CA SER A 52 2.28 -8.94 7.59
C SER A 52 1.68 -8.78 6.18
N CYS A 53 0.65 -9.57 5.87
CA CYS A 53 -0.11 -9.42 4.62
C CYS A 53 -0.77 -8.04 4.52
N LEU A 54 -1.45 -7.60 5.60
CA LEU A 54 -2.08 -6.29 5.67
C LEU A 54 -1.07 -5.15 5.52
N GLU A 55 0.09 -5.24 6.16
CA GLU A 55 1.17 -4.25 6.03
C GLU A 55 1.67 -4.15 4.58
N LYS A 56 1.92 -5.29 3.93
CA LYS A 56 2.31 -5.33 2.51
C LYS A 56 1.23 -4.73 1.63
N LEU A 57 -0.04 -5.05 1.86
CA LEU A 57 -1.16 -4.49 1.10
C LEU A 57 -1.32 -2.99 1.32
N LYS A 58 -1.14 -2.49 2.55
CA LYS A 58 -1.13 -1.05 2.85
C LYS A 58 0.04 -0.35 2.18
N LYS A 59 1.22 -0.97 2.14
CA LYS A 59 2.38 -0.47 1.38
C LYS A 59 2.09 -0.41 -0.12
N TYR A 60 1.58 -1.49 -0.72
CA TYR A 60 1.20 -1.51 -2.13
C TYR A 60 0.05 -0.55 -2.45
N LYS A 61 -0.93 -0.38 -1.55
CA LYS A 61 -1.97 0.64 -1.69
C LYS A 61 -1.37 2.05 -1.63
N LYS A 62 -0.42 2.31 -0.73
CA LYS A 62 0.29 3.61 -0.67
C LYS A 62 1.10 3.88 -1.93
N ASP A 63 1.73 2.84 -2.50
CA ASP A 63 2.56 2.94 -3.70
C ASP A 63 1.73 3.05 -4.99
N ARG A 64 0.54 2.43 -5.04
CA ARG A 64 -0.36 2.39 -6.22
C ARG A 64 -1.55 3.36 -6.17
N TRP A 65 -1.97 3.81 -4.99
CA TRP A 65 -3.16 4.64 -4.74
C TRP A 65 -2.85 5.87 -3.87
N GLY A 66 -1.58 6.28 -3.76
CA GLY A 66 -1.28 7.62 -3.29
C GLY A 66 -1.93 8.63 -4.25
N PRO A 67 -2.49 9.76 -3.77
CA PRO A 67 -2.91 10.82 -4.68
C PRO A 67 -1.73 11.13 -5.62
N ILE A 68 -2.01 11.13 -6.92
CA ILE A 68 -1.19 11.80 -7.93
C ILE A 68 -1.34 13.29 -7.67
N GLU A 69 -0.90 13.75 -6.49
CA GLU A 69 -0.14 14.95 -6.27
C GLU A 69 -0.03 15.34 -4.77
N PRO A 70 1.10 15.97 -4.39
CA PRO A 70 2.20 16.27 -5.28
C PRO A 70 3.29 15.20 -5.16
N ARG A 71 3.31 14.29 -6.13
CA ARG A 71 4.56 13.95 -6.83
C ARG A 71 5.10 15.15 -7.64
N LYS A 72 4.63 16.38 -7.38
CA LYS A 72 5.44 17.57 -7.63
C LYS A 72 6.61 17.45 -6.65
N SER A 73 7.78 17.09 -7.17
CA SER A 73 9.02 17.37 -6.45
C SER A 73 8.92 18.80 -5.90
N LYS A 74 9.26 18.99 -4.62
CA LYS A 74 9.32 20.35 -4.04
C LYS A 74 10.18 21.27 -4.92
N GLU A 75 11.13 20.70 -5.66
CA GLU A 75 11.96 21.41 -6.65
C GLU A 75 11.17 21.81 -7.90
N PHE A 76 10.24 20.98 -8.37
CA PHE A 76 9.39 21.31 -9.52
C PHE A 76 8.42 22.44 -9.17
N GLU A 77 7.80 22.40 -7.98
CA GLU A 77 6.97 23.50 -7.50
C GLU A 77 7.77 24.79 -7.30
N LYS A 78 9.00 24.69 -6.74
CA LYS A 78 9.91 25.83 -6.61
C LYS A 78 10.29 26.42 -7.98
N ARG A 79 10.59 25.60 -8.98
CA ARG A 79 10.90 26.05 -10.34
C ARG A 79 9.71 26.75 -10.98
N ILE A 80 8.50 26.19 -10.90
CA ILE A 80 7.30 26.85 -11.45
C ILE A 80 7.04 28.20 -10.77
N LYS A 81 7.24 28.30 -9.44
CA LYS A 81 7.09 29.58 -8.73
C LYS A 81 8.12 30.61 -9.20
N LEU A 82 9.39 30.22 -9.28
CA LEU A 82 10.48 31.09 -9.78
C LEU A 82 10.22 31.55 -11.21
N GLU A 83 9.77 30.67 -12.09
CA GLU A 83 9.50 31.00 -13.50
C GLU A 83 8.24 31.86 -13.67
N LYS A 84 7.22 31.68 -12.82
CA LYS A 84 6.04 32.56 -12.78
C LYS A 84 6.38 33.97 -12.32
N GLU A 85 7.27 34.09 -11.35
CA GLU A 85 7.68 35.36 -10.74
C GLU A 85 8.76 36.07 -11.58
N GLY A 86 9.65 35.31 -12.23
CA GLY A 86 10.80 35.82 -12.96
C GLY A 86 10.49 36.39 -14.34
N VAL A 87 9.51 35.84 -15.07
CA VAL A 87 9.13 36.33 -16.41
C VAL A 87 7.60 36.37 -16.56
N PRO A 88 6.97 37.56 -16.43
CA PRO A 88 5.54 37.72 -16.61
C PRO A 88 5.10 37.23 -17.99
N GLY A 89 4.22 36.22 -18.04
CA GLY A 89 3.58 35.74 -19.28
C GLY A 89 4.22 34.50 -19.91
N PHE A 90 5.40 34.05 -19.48
CA PHE A 90 6.04 32.85 -20.05
C PHE A 90 5.36 31.55 -19.58
N ILE A 91 5.07 31.45 -18.28
CA ILE A 91 4.30 30.34 -17.71
C ILE A 91 2.89 30.82 -17.38
N THR A 92 1.95 30.54 -18.29
CA THR A 92 0.52 30.79 -18.07
C THR A 92 -0.14 29.59 -17.39
N PRO A 93 -1.34 29.74 -16.80
CA PRO A 93 -2.12 28.61 -16.30
C PRO A 93 -2.33 27.52 -17.35
N ARG A 94 -2.53 27.90 -18.62
CA ARG A 94 -2.65 26.96 -19.76
C ARG A 94 -1.37 26.18 -20.00
N THR A 95 -0.21 26.81 -19.86
CA THR A 95 1.09 26.15 -19.99
C THR A 95 1.26 25.08 -18.91
N ILE A 96 0.84 25.37 -17.68
CA ILE A 96 0.92 24.42 -16.55
C ILE A 96 -0.02 23.24 -16.78
N GLU A 97 -1.23 23.51 -17.27
CA GLU A 97 -2.19 22.45 -17.59
C GLU A 97 -1.67 21.55 -18.71
N ALA A 98 -1.09 22.12 -19.77
CA ALA A 98 -0.44 21.36 -20.84
C ALA A 98 0.75 20.53 -20.34
N MET A 99 1.58 21.09 -19.45
CA MET A 99 2.67 20.36 -18.79
C MET A 99 2.14 19.17 -17.98
N LEU A 100 1.06 19.35 -17.22
CA LEU A 100 0.44 18.27 -16.44
C LEU A 100 -0.12 17.16 -17.33
N VAL A 101 -0.79 17.53 -18.44
CA VAL A 101 -1.30 16.56 -19.41
C VAL A 101 -0.15 15.77 -20.04
N TYR A 102 0.94 16.44 -20.39
CA TYR A 102 2.11 15.79 -20.97
C TYR A 102 2.81 14.85 -19.97
N THR A 103 2.95 15.26 -18.70
CA THR A 103 3.47 14.38 -17.64
C THR A 103 2.63 13.11 -17.52
N LYS A 104 1.30 13.21 -17.53
CA LYS A 104 0.40 12.04 -17.50
C LYS A 104 0.60 11.11 -18.70
N GLN A 105 0.82 11.68 -19.89
CA GLN A 105 1.09 10.89 -21.10
C GLN A 105 2.43 10.14 -21.00
N LEU A 106 3.47 10.80 -20.49
CA LEU A 106 4.78 10.16 -20.28
C LEU A 106 4.69 9.05 -19.23
N GLU A 107 3.98 9.28 -18.12
CA GLU A 107 3.76 8.26 -17.09
C GLU A 107 3.03 7.05 -17.65
N SER A 108 1.94 7.25 -18.40
CA SER A 108 1.21 6.16 -19.05
C SER A 108 2.10 5.36 -20.02
N ARG A 109 3.01 6.04 -20.72
CA ARG A 109 3.94 5.37 -21.64
C ARG A 109 5.03 4.58 -20.92
N ILE A 110 5.51 5.07 -19.77
CA ILE A 110 6.42 4.32 -18.90
C ILE A 110 5.73 3.04 -18.42
N GLU A 111 4.48 3.13 -17.95
CA GLU A 111 3.70 1.98 -17.49
C GLU A 111 3.52 0.91 -18.59
N GLN A 112 3.27 1.33 -19.83
CA GLN A 112 3.16 0.42 -20.98
C GLN A 112 4.49 -0.31 -21.22
N VAL A 113 5.61 0.42 -21.25
CA VAL A 113 6.95 -0.15 -21.49
C VAL A 113 7.37 -1.07 -20.34
N GLU A 114 7.08 -0.73 -19.09
CA GLU A 114 7.34 -1.60 -17.94
C GLU A 114 6.49 -2.88 -17.99
N GLY A 115 5.22 -2.77 -18.39
CA GLY A 115 4.35 -3.94 -18.61
C GLY A 115 4.88 -4.87 -19.72
N GLU A 116 5.34 -4.29 -20.83
CA GLU A 116 5.96 -5.02 -21.94
C GLU A 116 7.25 -5.73 -21.48
N LEU A 117 8.13 -5.04 -20.75
CA LEU A 117 9.35 -5.63 -20.19
C LEU A 117 9.07 -6.81 -19.23
N LEU A 118 8.08 -6.65 -18.35
CA LEU A 118 7.69 -7.70 -17.39
C LEU A 118 7.06 -8.91 -18.10
N SER A 119 6.28 -8.69 -19.15
CA SER A 119 5.71 -9.78 -19.96
C SER A 119 6.77 -10.50 -20.79
N PHE A 120 7.76 -9.77 -21.32
CA PHE A 120 8.89 -10.34 -22.04
C PHE A 120 9.77 -11.22 -21.14
N GLN A 121 10.06 -10.77 -19.91
CA GLN A 121 10.82 -11.55 -18.92
C GLN A 121 10.10 -12.85 -18.50
N ARG A 122 8.77 -12.84 -18.46
CA ARG A 122 7.97 -14.05 -18.16
C ARG A 122 7.89 -15.02 -19.34
N ALA A 123 8.00 -14.53 -20.57
CA ALA A 123 8.01 -15.38 -21.77
C ALA A 123 9.35 -16.09 -22.01
N GLN A 124 10.43 -15.67 -21.31
CA GLN A 124 11.77 -16.27 -21.40
C GLN A 124 12.07 -17.28 -20.27
N GLN A 125 11.14 -17.51 -19.34
CA GLN A 125 11.22 -18.54 -18.29
C GLN A 125 10.33 -19.74 -18.65
#